data_AF-A0A2V5ZUG4-F1
#
_entry.id   AF-A0A2V5ZUG4-F1
#
_cell.length_a   1.000
_cell.length_b   1.000
_cell.length_c   1.000
_cell.angle_alpha   90.00
_cell.angle_beta   90.00
_cell.angle_gamma   90.00
#
_symmetry.space_group_name_H-M   'P 1'
#
loop_
_entity.id
_entity.type
_entity.pdbx_description
1 polymer ?
#
loop_
_entity_poly.entity_id
_entity_poly.type
_entity_poly.pdbx_seq_one_letter_code
_entity_poly.pdbx_strand_id
1 'polypeptide(L)'
;MPRRPLWQCPKCRRRFANRNQSHACGRHDLEHHFSGKPPEIRALFDEVLRVIRGIGPVRVLPEKTRIAFQVRMSFAQITPKRQWLDGHVVLARRFEHPRFRRIETISPRNHVHCFRIASSSEIDADFKAWLAEAYEVGEQRHLNRKP
;
A
#
# COMPACT_ATOMS: atom_id res chain seq x y z
N MET A 1 9.99 17.69 -17.23
CA MET A 1 11.27 17.33 -16.57
C MET A 1 11.28 15.85 -16.24
N PRO A 2 12.36 15.10 -16.53
CA PRO A 2 12.46 13.70 -16.15
C PRO A 2 12.44 13.57 -14.62
N ARG A 3 11.70 12.57 -14.12
CA ARG A 3 11.57 12.33 -12.67
C ARG A 3 12.93 11.93 -12.10
N ARG A 4 13.32 12.52 -10.96
CA ARG A 4 14.59 12.17 -10.27
C ARG A 4 14.72 10.64 -10.07
N PRO A 5 15.88 10.03 -10.29
CA PRO A 5 16.08 8.60 -10.07
C PRO A 5 15.86 8.26 -8.60
N LEU A 6 15.36 7.05 -8.33
CA LEU A 6 15.15 6.58 -6.96
C LEU A 6 16.49 6.13 -6.35
N TRP A 7 16.78 6.58 -5.14
CA TRP A 7 17.93 6.10 -4.37
C TRP A 7 17.65 4.68 -3.88
N GLN A 8 18.63 3.78 -4.06
CA GLN A 8 18.54 2.40 -3.58
C GLN A 8 19.31 2.24 -2.27
N CYS A 9 18.64 1.73 -1.24
CA CYS A 9 19.31 1.40 0.02
C CYS A 9 20.35 0.29 -0.22
N PRO A 10 21.62 0.45 0.20
CA PRO A 10 22.66 -0.54 -0.03
C PRO A 10 22.42 -1.85 0.73
N LYS A 11 21.71 -1.78 1.88
CA LYS A 11 21.44 -2.94 2.74
C LYS A 11 20.25 -3.77 2.26
N CYS A 12 19.06 -3.16 2.16
CA CYS A 12 17.82 -3.87 1.82
C CYS A 12 17.42 -3.79 0.34
N ARG A 13 18.14 -3.01 -0.48
CA ARG A 13 17.89 -2.82 -1.93
C ARG A 13 16.53 -2.19 -2.28
N ARG A 14 15.75 -1.75 -1.28
CA ARG A 14 14.54 -0.93 -1.50
C ARG A 14 14.89 0.41 -2.14
N ARG A 15 13.97 0.92 -2.95
CA ARG A 15 14.13 2.20 -3.66
C ARG A 15 13.26 3.27 -3.01
N PHE A 16 13.79 4.49 -2.86
CA PHE A 16 13.14 5.61 -2.20
C PHE A 16 13.33 6.90 -3.00
N ALA A 17 12.39 7.84 -2.90
CA ALA A 17 12.48 9.12 -3.59
C ALA A 17 13.57 10.04 -3.01
N ASN A 18 13.83 9.94 -1.70
CA ASN A 18 14.83 10.73 -1.02
C ASN A 18 16.09 9.90 -0.74
N ARG A 19 17.26 10.51 -0.88
CA ARG A 19 18.54 9.90 -0.50
C ARG A 19 18.58 9.69 1.01
N ASN A 20 19.07 8.54 1.45
CA ASN A 20 19.19 8.17 2.87
C ASN A 20 17.86 8.26 3.65
N GLN A 21 16.72 8.05 2.98
CA GLN A 21 15.41 8.03 3.63
C GLN A 21 15.42 7.07 4.83
N SER A 22 15.10 7.57 6.03
CA SER A 22 14.90 6.73 7.22
C SER A 22 13.80 5.70 6.95
N HIS A 23 14.11 4.42 7.22
CA HIS A 23 13.19 3.32 6.98
C HIS A 23 13.52 2.11 7.88
N ALA A 24 12.53 1.24 8.09
CA ALA A 24 12.76 -0.08 8.65
C ALA A 24 13.54 -0.93 7.63
N CYS A 25 14.85 -1.02 7.84
CA CYS A 25 15.74 -1.76 6.96
C CYS A 25 15.76 -3.25 7.35
N GLY A 26 15.39 -4.12 6.41
CA GLY A 26 15.44 -5.56 6.58
C GLY A 26 14.99 -6.25 5.29
N ARG A 27 15.50 -7.46 5.04
CA ARG A 27 14.95 -8.35 4.01
C ARG A 27 13.99 -9.29 4.74
N HIS A 28 12.70 -9.18 4.44
CA HIS A 28 11.68 -10.04 5.00
C HIS A 28 11.05 -10.86 3.89
N ASP A 29 10.67 -12.08 4.23
CA ASP A 29 9.93 -12.95 3.34
C ASP A 29 8.43 -12.64 3.42
N LEU A 30 7.75 -12.73 2.27
CA LEU A 30 6.31 -12.56 2.18
C LEU A 30 5.59 -13.69 2.92
N GLU A 31 6.06 -14.93 2.77
CA GLU A 31 5.41 -16.12 3.33
C GLU A 31 5.36 -16.11 4.86
N HIS A 32 6.34 -15.45 5.51
CA HIS A 32 6.35 -15.26 6.95
C HIS A 32 5.07 -14.59 7.48
N HIS A 33 4.48 -13.67 6.70
CA HIS A 33 3.24 -13.00 7.10
C HIS A 33 2.03 -13.93 7.13
N PHE A 34 2.08 -15.07 6.43
CA PHE A 34 0.98 -16.04 6.32
C PHE A 34 1.20 -17.31 7.15
N SER A 35 2.38 -17.49 7.73
CA SER A 35 2.66 -18.64 8.62
C SER A 35 1.64 -18.73 9.76
N GLY A 36 1.07 -19.93 9.93
CA GLY A 36 0.03 -20.24 10.92
C GLY A 36 -1.32 -19.54 10.70
N LYS A 37 -1.57 -18.97 9.50
CA LYS A 37 -2.85 -18.36 9.14
C LYS A 37 -3.68 -19.26 8.23
N PRO A 38 -5.01 -19.16 8.27
CA PRO A 38 -5.86 -19.90 7.36
C PRO A 38 -5.55 -19.56 5.88
N PRO A 39 -5.60 -20.55 4.96
CA PRO A 39 -5.34 -20.34 3.53
C PRO A 39 -6.20 -19.25 2.90
N GLU A 40 -7.41 -19.02 3.43
CA GLU A 40 -8.35 -18.00 2.99
C GLU A 40 -7.77 -16.59 3.15
N ILE A 41 -6.95 -16.36 4.18
CA ILE A 41 -6.28 -15.06 4.39
C ILE A 41 -5.23 -14.80 3.31
N ARG A 42 -4.52 -15.86 2.88
CA ARG A 42 -3.60 -15.76 1.76
C ARG A 42 -4.36 -15.53 0.46
N ALA A 43 -5.43 -16.28 0.21
CA ALA A 43 -6.26 -16.11 -0.97
C ALA A 43 -6.84 -14.68 -1.07
N LEU A 44 -7.32 -14.12 0.05
CA LEU A 44 -7.82 -12.75 0.12
C LEU A 44 -6.71 -11.73 -0.18
N PHE A 45 -5.50 -11.94 0.34
CA PHE A 45 -4.36 -11.07 0.02
C PHE A 45 -3.99 -11.16 -1.46
N ASP A 46 -3.96 -12.36 -2.03
CA ASP A 46 -3.61 -12.58 -3.44
C ASP A 46 -4.64 -11.93 -4.37
N GLU A 47 -5.92 -11.87 -3.98
CA GLU A 47 -6.95 -11.13 -4.71
C GLU A 47 -6.71 -9.62 -4.68
N VAL A 48 -6.37 -9.04 -3.52
CA VAL A 48 -6.00 -7.61 -3.46
C VAL A 48 -4.75 -7.35 -4.32
N LEU A 49 -3.74 -8.22 -4.25
CA LEU A 49 -2.54 -8.10 -5.06
C LEU A 49 -2.85 -8.20 -6.56
N ARG A 50 -3.78 -9.07 -6.96
CA ARG A 50 -4.24 -9.20 -8.35
C ARG A 50 -4.88 -7.90 -8.83
N VAL A 51 -5.74 -7.28 -8.02
CA VAL A 51 -6.35 -5.97 -8.33
C VAL A 51 -5.27 -4.91 -8.50
N ILE A 52 -4.32 -4.81 -7.56
CA ILE A 52 -3.24 -3.82 -7.64
C ILE A 52 -2.38 -4.02 -8.90
N ARG A 53 -2.04 -5.26 -9.22
CA ARG A 53 -1.28 -5.59 -10.44
C ARG A 53 -2.06 -5.32 -11.72
N GLY A 54 -3.39 -5.39 -11.67
CA GLY A 54 -4.28 -5.01 -12.77
C GLY A 54 -4.27 -3.50 -13.06
N ILE A 55 -3.96 -2.66 -12.06
CA ILE A 55 -3.80 -1.20 -12.24
C ILE A 55 -2.45 -0.89 -12.90
N GLY A 56 -1.37 -1.56 -12.46
CA GLY A 56 -0.05 -1.42 -13.07
C GLY A 56 1.11 -2.05 -12.30
N PRO A 57 2.36 -1.84 -12.76
CA PRO A 57 3.55 -2.41 -12.12
C PRO A 57 3.74 -1.97 -10.67
N VAL A 58 3.76 -2.93 -9.76
CA VAL A 58 3.91 -2.70 -8.31
C VAL A 58 5.07 -3.50 -7.72
N ARG A 59 5.76 -2.92 -6.76
CA ARG A 59 6.71 -3.62 -5.88
C ARG A 59 5.99 -4.03 -4.61
N VAL A 60 5.99 -5.32 -4.33
CA VAL A 60 5.56 -5.88 -3.05
C VAL A 60 6.76 -5.89 -2.13
N LEU A 61 6.63 -5.25 -0.98
CA LEU A 61 7.72 -5.05 -0.01
C LEU A 61 7.29 -5.63 1.33
N PRO A 62 7.61 -6.91 1.62
CA PRO A 62 7.46 -7.44 2.96
C PRO A 62 8.37 -6.66 3.91
N GLU A 63 7.76 -6.05 4.92
CA GLU A 63 8.44 -5.44 6.06
C GLU A 63 8.30 -6.38 7.27
N LYS A 64 8.85 -5.98 8.43
CA LYS A 64 8.80 -6.80 9.64
C LYS A 64 7.38 -7.17 10.07
N THR A 65 6.44 -6.23 9.97
CA THR A 65 5.09 -6.37 10.56
C THR A 65 3.96 -6.19 9.55
N ARG A 66 4.27 -5.77 8.31
CA ARG A 66 3.30 -5.46 7.26
C ARG A 66 3.89 -5.69 5.89
N ILE A 67 3.04 -5.72 4.88
CA ILE A 67 3.41 -5.83 3.47
C ILE A 67 3.05 -4.52 2.80
N ALA A 68 4.04 -3.75 2.36
CA ALA A 68 3.82 -2.49 1.69
C ALA A 68 3.80 -2.67 0.17
N PHE A 69 2.97 -1.87 -0.51
CA PHE A 69 2.92 -1.76 -1.96
C PHE A 69 3.52 -0.42 -2.38
N GLN A 70 4.50 -0.48 -3.29
CA GLN A 70 5.26 0.68 -3.73
C GLN A 70 5.33 0.75 -5.24
N VAL A 71 5.14 1.96 -5.79
CA VAL A 71 5.53 2.29 -7.16
C VAL A 71 6.78 3.19 -7.10
N ARG A 72 6.58 4.50 -6.96
CA ARG A 72 7.63 5.46 -6.64
C ARG A 72 7.68 5.72 -5.14
N MET A 73 6.51 5.82 -4.53
CA MET A 73 6.27 5.91 -3.09
C MET A 73 5.42 4.72 -2.65
N SER A 74 5.49 4.37 -1.36
CA SER A 74 4.52 3.44 -0.78
C SER A 74 3.15 4.12 -0.74
N PHE A 75 2.13 3.43 -1.24
CA PHE A 75 0.77 4.00 -1.34
C PHE A 75 -0.29 3.15 -0.64
N ALA A 76 0.00 1.89 -0.37
CA ALA A 76 -0.86 1.01 0.38
C ALA A 76 -0.03 0.03 1.20
N GLN A 77 -0.64 -0.54 2.23
CA GLN A 77 -0.07 -1.68 2.95
C GLN A 77 -1.17 -2.59 3.48
N ILE A 78 -0.81 -3.85 3.70
CA ILE A 78 -1.64 -4.85 4.34
C ILE A 78 -0.87 -5.54 5.47
N THR A 79 -1.57 -5.79 6.57
CA THR A 79 -1.15 -6.64 7.67
C THR A 79 -2.12 -7.82 7.77
N PRO A 80 -1.71 -9.04 7.35
CA PRO A 80 -2.55 -10.21 7.51
C PRO A 80 -2.80 -10.55 8.98
N LYS A 81 -4.07 -10.71 9.36
CA LYS A 81 -4.51 -11.21 10.68
C LYS A 81 -5.07 -12.62 10.53
N ARG A 82 -5.51 -13.22 11.63
CA ARG A 82 -6.04 -14.60 11.61
C ARG A 82 -7.35 -14.74 10.82
N GLN A 83 -8.18 -13.69 10.77
CA GLN A 83 -9.53 -13.75 10.19
C GLN A 83 -9.82 -12.62 9.18
N TRP A 84 -8.89 -11.68 8.99
CA TRP A 84 -9.07 -10.55 8.09
C TRP A 84 -7.71 -9.96 7.69
N LEU A 85 -7.74 -9.01 6.77
CA LEU A 85 -6.62 -8.13 6.43
C LEU A 85 -6.91 -6.74 6.99
N ASP A 86 -6.04 -6.24 7.86
CA ASP A 86 -6.01 -4.80 8.17
C ASP A 86 -5.11 -4.12 7.15
N GLY A 87 -5.48 -2.93 6.68
CA GLY A 87 -4.69 -2.22 5.68
C GLY A 87 -4.89 -0.72 5.74
N HIS A 88 -4.14 -0.02 4.90
CA HIS A 88 -4.44 1.36 4.58
C HIS A 88 -4.08 1.70 3.14
N VAL A 89 -4.73 2.74 2.63
CA VAL A 89 -4.34 3.46 1.41
C VAL A 89 -3.95 4.89 1.76
N VAL A 90 -3.05 5.47 0.95
CA VAL A 90 -2.68 6.87 1.03
C VAL A 90 -3.36 7.62 -0.11
N LEU A 91 -4.23 8.57 0.23
CA LEU A 91 -4.93 9.42 -0.73
C LEU A 91 -4.43 10.86 -0.66
N ALA A 92 -4.54 11.59 -1.77
CA ALA A 92 -4.15 13.00 -1.85
C ALA A 92 -5.19 13.96 -1.27
N ARG A 93 -6.40 13.45 -0.99
CA ARG A 93 -7.49 14.16 -0.33
C ARG A 93 -7.96 13.35 0.88
N ARG A 94 -8.55 14.04 1.85
CA ARG A 94 -9.31 13.36 2.90
C ARG A 94 -10.63 12.88 2.31
N PHE A 95 -10.96 11.61 2.50
CA PHE A 95 -12.17 10.99 2.00
C PHE A 95 -12.84 10.15 3.08
N GLU A 96 -13.95 10.64 3.61
CA GLU A 96 -14.75 9.92 4.60
C GLU A 96 -15.55 8.80 3.93
N HIS A 97 -15.52 7.60 4.51
CA HIS A 97 -16.29 6.45 4.04
C HIS A 97 -16.55 5.50 5.23
N PRO A 98 -17.74 4.87 5.35
CA PRO A 98 -18.07 3.98 6.48
C PRO A 98 -17.10 2.80 6.69
N ARG A 99 -16.44 2.35 5.61
CA ARG A 99 -15.44 1.27 5.67
C ARG A 99 -14.05 1.72 6.14
N PHE A 100 -13.81 3.02 6.25
CA PHE A 100 -12.60 3.53 6.88
C PHE A 100 -12.78 3.62 8.38
N ARG A 101 -11.92 2.92 9.09
CA ARG A 101 -11.93 2.85 10.56
C ARG A 101 -11.20 4.02 11.21
N ARG A 102 -10.25 4.60 10.48
CA ARG A 102 -9.43 5.72 10.93
C ARG A 102 -8.86 6.44 9.72
N ILE A 103 -8.82 7.76 9.79
CA ILE A 103 -8.20 8.61 8.76
C ILE A 103 -7.23 9.58 9.43
N GLU A 104 -5.94 9.42 9.14
CA GLU A 104 -4.87 10.27 9.66
C GLU A 104 -4.39 11.22 8.57
N THR A 105 -4.37 12.51 8.86
CA THR A 105 -3.79 13.52 7.97
C THR A 105 -2.32 13.74 8.35
N ILE A 106 -1.41 13.35 7.45
CA ILE A 106 0.04 13.54 7.64
C ILE A 106 0.48 14.89 7.05
N SER A 107 -0.09 15.29 5.92
CA SER A 107 0.11 16.59 5.28
C SER A 107 -1.07 16.93 4.35
N PRO A 108 -1.17 18.14 3.77
CA PRO A 108 -2.31 18.55 2.95
C PRO A 108 -2.63 17.66 1.73
N ARG A 109 -1.68 16.81 1.30
CA ARG A 109 -1.86 15.87 0.19
C ARG A 109 -1.48 14.43 0.56
N ASN A 110 -1.51 14.11 1.85
CA ASN A 110 -1.13 12.81 2.37
C ASN A 110 -2.04 12.43 3.53
N HIS A 111 -3.06 11.64 3.21
CA HIS A 111 -4.06 11.16 4.15
C HIS A 111 -4.08 9.64 4.14
N VAL A 112 -3.83 9.04 5.30
CA VAL A 112 -3.79 7.58 5.49
C VAL A 112 -5.18 7.12 5.91
N HIS A 113 -5.83 6.33 5.07
CA HIS A 113 -7.16 5.79 5.32
C HIS A 113 -7.05 4.31 5.66
N CYS A 114 -7.27 3.98 6.93
CA CYS A 114 -7.19 2.63 7.46
C CYS A 114 -8.50 1.87 7.27
N PHE A 115 -8.42 0.64 6.77
CA PHE A 115 -9.56 -0.24 6.53
C PHE A 115 -9.30 -1.64 7.08
N ARG A 116 -10.37 -2.45 7.08
CA ARG A 116 -10.34 -3.89 7.30
C ARG A 116 -11.18 -4.56 6.20
N ILE A 117 -10.71 -5.68 5.69
CA ILE A 117 -11.49 -6.57 4.81
C ILE A 117 -11.36 -8.01 5.32
N ALA A 118 -12.48 -8.71 5.41
CA ALA A 118 -12.55 -10.10 5.86
C ALA A 118 -13.02 -11.05 4.75
N SER A 119 -13.61 -10.52 3.67
CA SER A 119 -14.16 -11.29 2.56
C SER A 119 -13.77 -10.71 1.20
N SER A 120 -13.70 -11.57 0.17
CA SER A 120 -13.50 -11.16 -1.23
C SER A 120 -14.65 -10.30 -1.75
N SER A 121 -15.86 -10.46 -1.21
CA SER A 121 -17.02 -9.61 -1.56
C SER A 121 -16.81 -8.14 -1.24
N GLU A 122 -15.89 -7.82 -0.32
CA GLU A 122 -15.51 -6.45 0.03
C GLU A 122 -14.46 -5.86 -0.93
N ILE A 123 -13.93 -6.66 -1.87
CA ILE A 123 -13.07 -6.19 -2.98
C ILE A 123 -13.98 -5.76 -4.15
N ASP A 124 -14.87 -4.82 -3.82
CA ASP A 124 -15.90 -4.24 -4.67
C ASP A 124 -15.35 -3.05 -5.50
N ALA A 125 -16.25 -2.35 -6.19
CA ALA A 125 -15.92 -1.21 -7.03
C ALA A 125 -15.28 -0.06 -6.22
N ASP A 126 -15.78 0.21 -5.02
CA ASP A 126 -15.26 1.28 -4.15
C ASP A 126 -13.84 0.96 -3.68
N PHE A 127 -13.60 -0.27 -3.22
CA PHE A 127 -12.27 -0.69 -2.79
C PHE A 127 -11.26 -0.63 -3.94
N LYS A 128 -11.67 -1.06 -5.15
CA LYS A 128 -10.85 -0.95 -6.37
C LYS A 128 -10.56 0.51 -6.73
N ALA A 129 -11.54 1.41 -6.59
CA ALA A 129 -11.37 2.84 -6.83
C ALA A 129 -10.36 3.46 -5.84
N TRP A 130 -10.40 3.09 -4.55
CA TRP A 130 -9.43 3.56 -3.57
C TRP A 130 -8.01 3.09 -3.88
N LEU A 131 -7.85 1.84 -4.32
CA LEU A 131 -6.55 1.32 -4.74
C LEU A 131 -6.02 2.04 -5.99
N ALA A 132 -6.89 2.36 -6.95
CA ALA A 132 -6.52 3.12 -8.14
C ALA A 132 -6.09 4.56 -7.79
N GLU A 133 -6.88 5.28 -6.98
CA GLU A 133 -6.53 6.64 -6.52
C GLU A 133 -5.21 6.62 -5.73
N ALA A 134 -5.03 5.65 -4.83
CA ALA A 134 -3.79 5.49 -4.08
C ALA A 134 -2.60 5.14 -5.00
N TYR A 135 -2.81 4.33 -6.04
CA TYR A 135 -1.76 4.02 -7.00
C TYR A 135 -1.27 5.29 -7.72
N GLU A 136 -2.17 6.20 -8.11
CA GLU A 136 -1.81 7.51 -8.67
C GLU A 136 -1.00 8.36 -7.67
N VAL A 137 -1.31 8.25 -6.38
CA VAL A 137 -0.52 8.85 -5.29
C VAL A 137 0.87 8.24 -5.22
N GLY A 138 0.97 6.92 -5.28
CA GLY A 138 2.22 6.15 -5.31
C GLY A 138 3.09 6.47 -6.52
N GLU A 139 2.47 6.80 -7.65
CA GLU A 139 3.14 7.33 -8.85
C GLU A 139 3.44 8.82 -8.78
N GLN A 140 3.00 9.54 -7.74
CA GLN A 140 3.11 10.99 -7.65
C GLN A 140 2.42 11.76 -8.78
N ARG A 141 1.36 11.21 -9.40
CA ARG A 141 0.58 11.93 -10.44
C ARG A 141 -0.17 13.13 -9.87
N HIS A 142 -0.61 13.03 -8.61
CA HIS A 142 -1.27 14.11 -7.88
C HIS A 142 -0.41 15.39 -7.71
N LEU A 143 0.92 15.29 -7.77
CA LEU A 143 1.80 16.47 -7.68
C LEU A 143 1.77 17.35 -8.93
N ASN A 144 1.32 16.81 -10.06
CA ASN A 144 1.24 17.54 -11.32
C ASN A 144 -0.14 18.17 -11.58
N ARG A 145 -1.15 17.82 -10.78
CA ARG A 145 -2.45 18.51 -10.80
C ARG A 145 -2.32 19.79 -9.98
N LYS A 146 -2.40 20.95 -10.65
CA LYS A 146 -2.63 22.23 -9.96
C LYS A 146 -3.95 22.12 -9.17
N PRO A 147 -4.04 22.75 -7.99
CA PRO A 147 -5.28 22.79 -7.22
C PRO A 147 -6.42 23.40 -8.06
#